data_AF-A0A4Y8WBX1-F1
#
_entry.id   AF-A0A4Y8WBX1-F1
#
_cell.length_a   1.000
_cell.length_b   1.000
_cell.length_c   1.000
_cell.angle_alpha   90.00
_cell.angle_beta   90.00
_cell.angle_gamma   90.00
#
_symmetry.space_group_name_H-M   'P 1'
#
loop_
_entity.id
_entity.type
_entity.pdbx_description
1 polymer ?
#
loop_
_entity_poly.entity_id
_entity_poly.type
_entity_poly.pdbx_seq_one_letter_code
_entity_poly.pdbx_strand_id
1 'polypeptide(L)'
;MLTESFSQIADRFHASSEEQQQEILIHLDAIAKKQTLVETHRPQAEVLADIKEAMNGDRARVFFAHSFVSWYRSYQNKEALPQLHHWSQLDISNRRLYLEMLGLRDLGHWDDEELFQFEQYCLEVIGG
;
A
#
# COMPACT_ATOMS: atom_id res chain seq x y z
N MET A 1 16.99 -7.14 -10.88
CA MET A 1 15.63 -6.70 -10.51
C MET A 1 15.56 -5.20 -10.23
N LEU A 2 15.96 -4.67 -9.07
CA LEU A 2 15.83 -3.23 -8.79
C LEU A 2 16.65 -2.35 -9.75
N THR A 3 17.88 -2.77 -10.02
CA THR A 3 18.81 -2.07 -10.92
C THR A 3 18.31 -2.01 -12.37
N GLU A 4 17.61 -3.06 -12.81
CA GLU A 4 17.00 -3.11 -14.15
C GLU A 4 15.77 -2.21 -14.23
N SER A 5 14.95 -2.16 -13.18
CA SER A 5 13.82 -1.24 -13.10
C SER A 5 14.29 0.22 -13.13
N PHE A 6 15.36 0.56 -12.42
CA PHE A 6 15.96 1.90 -12.50
C PHE A 6 16.49 2.20 -13.91
N SER A 7 17.15 1.24 -14.55
CA SER A 7 17.63 1.41 -15.93
C SER A 7 16.49 1.68 -16.89
N GLN A 8 15.39 0.92 -16.81
CA GLN A 8 14.23 1.12 -17.69
C GLN A 8 13.55 2.48 -17.49
N ILE A 9 13.49 2.97 -16.25
CA ILE A 9 12.96 4.30 -15.96
C ILE A 9 13.89 5.37 -16.54
N ALA A 10 15.21 5.21 -16.38
CA ALA A 10 16.20 6.13 -16.94
C ALA A 10 16.12 6.16 -18.47
N ASP A 11 16.04 5.01 -19.13
CA ASP A 11 15.91 4.89 -20.58
C ASP A 11 14.65 5.59 -21.09
N ARG A 12 13.52 5.38 -20.40
CA ARG A 12 12.23 6.00 -20.75
C ARG A 12 12.25 7.51 -20.51
N PHE A 13 12.93 7.98 -19.46
CA PHE A 13 13.11 9.40 -19.18
C PHE A 13 13.94 10.09 -20.27
N HIS A 14 15.08 9.51 -20.64
CA HIS A 14 15.96 10.07 -21.68
C HIS A 14 15.34 10.04 -23.08
N ALA A 15 14.44 9.10 -23.36
CA ALA A 15 13.73 9.01 -24.63
C ALA A 15 12.50 9.93 -24.74
N SER A 16 12.10 10.62 -23.65
CA SER A 16 10.90 11.47 -23.61
C SER A 16 11.19 12.92 -23.99
N SER A 17 10.15 13.68 -24.40
CA SER A 17 10.26 15.13 -24.62
C SER A 17 10.46 15.91 -23.31
N GLU A 18 10.86 17.18 -23.37
CA GLU A 18 11.04 18.01 -22.16
C GLU A 18 9.77 18.07 -21.30
N GLU A 19 8.60 18.27 -21.91
CA GLU A 19 7.31 18.30 -21.19
C GLU A 19 7.02 16.96 -20.48
N GLN A 20 7.29 15.84 -21.17
CA GLN A 20 7.10 14.50 -20.61
C GLN A 20 8.12 14.18 -19.52
N GLN A 21 9.36 14.62 -19.66
CA GLN A 21 10.37 14.53 -18.61
C GLN A 21 9.93 15.31 -17.38
N GLN A 22 9.38 16.50 -17.56
CA GLN A 22 8.85 17.32 -16.47
C GLN A 22 7.69 16.64 -15.75
N GLU A 23 6.78 16.00 -16.50
CA GLU A 23 5.69 15.21 -15.95
C GLU A 23 6.20 13.98 -15.16
N ILE A 24 7.18 13.25 -15.70
CA ILE A 24 7.83 12.12 -15.02
C ILE A 24 8.48 12.59 -13.71
N LEU A 25 9.19 13.73 -13.72
CA LEU A 25 9.80 14.30 -12.51
C LEU A 25 8.76 14.71 -11.48
N ILE A 26 7.65 15.35 -11.89
CA ILE A 26 6.55 15.69 -10.99
C ILE A 26 5.97 14.43 -10.34
N HIS A 27 5.82 13.35 -11.12
CA HIS A 27 5.29 12.09 -10.62
C HIS A 27 6.26 11.40 -9.64
N LEU A 28 7.56 11.36 -9.98
CA LEU A 28 8.59 10.81 -9.10
C LEU A 28 8.73 11.63 -7.82
N ASP A 29 8.73 12.96 -7.92
CA ASP A 29 8.77 13.88 -6.78
C ASP A 29 7.51 13.77 -5.92
N ALA A 30 6.33 13.62 -6.52
CA ALA A 30 5.09 13.37 -5.78
C ALA A 30 5.12 12.01 -5.06
N ILE A 31 5.72 10.98 -5.67
CA ILE A 31 5.92 9.67 -5.01
C ILE A 31 6.93 9.80 -3.88
N ALA A 32 8.07 10.44 -4.10
CA ALA A 32 9.14 10.64 -3.11
C ALA A 32 8.68 11.53 -1.94
N LYS A 33 7.94 12.60 -2.20
CA LYS A 33 7.35 13.48 -1.16
C LYS A 33 6.21 12.82 -0.40
N LYS A 34 5.45 11.92 -1.05
CA LYS A 34 4.45 11.08 -0.36
C LYS A 34 5.10 9.94 0.42
N GLN A 35 6.33 9.57 0.09
CA GLN A 35 7.25 8.80 0.92
C GLN A 35 7.97 9.69 1.93
N THR A 36 7.24 10.49 2.71
CA THR A 36 7.74 10.67 4.09
C THR A 36 7.90 9.26 4.62
N LEU A 37 9.14 8.84 4.89
CA LEU A 37 9.38 7.67 5.72
C LEU A 37 8.41 7.82 6.88
N VAL A 38 7.68 6.76 7.20
CA VAL A 38 6.89 6.73 8.42
C VAL A 38 7.91 6.78 9.57
N GLU A 39 8.35 7.99 9.92
CA GLU A 39 9.42 8.24 10.91
C GLU A 39 9.00 7.78 12.31
N THR A 40 7.68 7.64 12.51
CA THR A 40 7.06 7.05 13.69
C THR A 40 6.07 5.99 13.24
N HIS A 41 6.52 4.73 13.26
CA HIS A 41 5.62 3.61 13.06
C HIS A 41 4.61 3.55 14.21
N ARG A 42 3.32 3.62 13.87
CA ARG A 42 2.23 3.48 14.85
C ARG A 42 2.08 2.00 15.24
N PRO A 43 1.63 1.69 16.46
CA PRO A 43 1.31 0.32 16.86
C PRO A 43 0.37 -0.36 15.87
N GLN A 44 0.59 -1.65 15.61
CA GLN A 44 -0.25 -2.45 14.72
C GLN A 44 -1.74 -2.29 15.04
N ALA A 45 -2.10 -2.42 16.32
CA ALA A 45 -3.47 -2.28 16.79
C ALA A 45 -4.11 -0.92 16.42
N GLU A 46 -3.35 0.17 16.44
CA GLU A 46 -3.85 1.50 16.04
C GLU A 46 -4.09 1.56 14.53
N VAL A 47 -3.16 1.01 13.73
CA VAL A 47 -3.30 0.97 12.27
C VAL A 47 -4.52 0.13 11.88
N LEU A 48 -4.70 -1.05 12.49
CA LEU A 48 -5.84 -1.92 12.21
C LEU A 48 -7.16 -1.29 12.64
N ALA A 49 -7.19 -0.61 13.80
CA ALA A 49 -8.38 0.13 14.26
C ALA A 49 -8.77 1.23 13.27
N ASP A 50 -7.81 2.03 12.80
CA ASP A 50 -8.06 3.08 11.82
C ASP A 50 -8.52 2.52 10.47
N ILE A 51 -7.98 1.39 10.02
CA ILE A 51 -8.46 0.73 8.79
C ILE A 51 -9.90 0.29 8.99
N LYS A 52 -10.23 -0.30 10.13
CA LYS A 52 -11.61 -0.71 10.44
C LYS A 52 -12.57 0.47 10.41
N GLU A 53 -12.17 1.62 10.96
CA GLU A 53 -12.97 2.84 10.90
C GLU A 53 -13.11 3.36 9.46
N ALA A 54 -12.02 3.37 8.67
CA ALA A 54 -12.08 3.75 7.26
C ALA A 54 -13.02 2.83 6.45
N MET A 55 -13.09 1.56 6.79
CA MET A 55 -13.98 0.57 6.18
C MET A 55 -15.48 0.81 6.46
N ASN A 56 -15.85 1.80 7.29
CA ASN A 56 -17.23 2.28 7.38
C ASN A 56 -17.70 3.00 6.09
N GLY A 57 -16.77 3.48 5.26
CA GLY A 57 -17.09 4.07 3.95
C GLY A 57 -17.06 3.05 2.81
N ASP A 58 -18.10 2.98 1.98
CA ASP A 58 -18.28 1.96 0.93
C ASP A 58 -17.04 1.71 0.05
N ARG A 59 -16.37 2.78 -0.39
CA ARG A 59 -15.20 2.69 -1.28
C ARG A 59 -13.95 2.19 -0.57
N ALA A 60 -13.71 2.70 0.64
CA ALA A 60 -12.58 2.30 1.47
C ALA A 60 -12.76 0.87 1.97
N ARG A 61 -14.00 0.47 2.28
CA ARG A 61 -14.39 -0.88 2.67
C ARG A 61 -13.89 -1.93 1.69
N VAL A 62 -14.30 -1.82 0.43
CA VAL A 62 -13.92 -2.79 -0.61
C VAL A 62 -12.41 -2.75 -0.88
N PHE A 63 -11.84 -1.54 -0.94
CA PHE A 63 -10.41 -1.37 -1.19
C PHE A 63 -9.56 -2.05 -0.10
N PHE A 64 -9.79 -1.73 1.16
CA PHE A 64 -8.97 -2.25 2.26
C PHE A 64 -9.19 -3.73 2.47
N ALA A 65 -10.41 -4.25 2.31
CA ALA A 65 -10.66 -5.67 2.48
C ALA A 65 -9.89 -6.53 1.46
N HIS A 66 -9.93 -6.16 0.17
CA HIS A 66 -9.14 -6.88 -0.84
C HIS A 66 -7.63 -6.67 -0.67
N SER A 67 -7.22 -5.42 -0.42
CA SER A 67 -5.80 -5.09 -0.31
C SER A 67 -5.14 -5.74 0.89
N PHE A 68 -5.82 -5.79 2.04
CA PHE A 68 -5.31 -6.41 3.25
C PHE A 68 -5.17 -7.92 3.06
N VAL A 69 -6.19 -8.61 2.51
CA VAL A 69 -6.12 -10.07 2.28
C VAL A 69 -5.01 -10.42 1.30
N SER A 70 -4.89 -9.67 0.19
CA SER A 70 -3.82 -9.89 -0.78
C SER A 70 -2.45 -9.61 -0.19
N TRP A 71 -2.32 -8.53 0.58
CA TRP A 71 -1.12 -8.24 1.34
C TRP A 71 -0.85 -9.40 2.28
N TYR A 72 -1.63 -9.66 3.33
CA TYR A 72 -1.38 -10.68 4.35
C TYR A 72 -0.97 -12.04 3.77
N ARG A 73 -1.71 -12.57 2.79
CA ARG A 73 -1.41 -13.88 2.16
C ARG A 73 -0.11 -13.91 1.33
N SER A 74 0.28 -12.79 0.72
CA SER A 74 1.56 -12.69 -0.01
C SER A 74 2.78 -12.83 0.90
N TYR A 75 2.63 -12.63 2.21
CA TYR A 75 3.70 -12.93 3.16
C TYR A 75 3.89 -14.44 3.33
N GLN A 76 2.77 -15.14 3.49
CA GLN A 76 2.75 -16.57 3.78
C GLN A 76 3.22 -17.39 2.57
N ASN A 77 3.01 -16.87 1.36
CA ASN A 77 3.44 -17.51 0.12
C ASN A 77 4.45 -16.64 -0.64
N LYS A 78 5.73 -17.05 -0.65
CA LYS A 78 6.83 -16.35 -1.34
C LYS A 78 6.65 -16.23 -2.86
N GLU A 79 5.79 -17.04 -3.47
CA GLU A 79 5.46 -16.95 -4.91
C GLU A 79 4.26 -16.04 -5.19
N ALA A 80 3.48 -15.69 -4.16
CA ALA A 80 2.35 -14.78 -4.30
C ALA A 80 2.85 -13.33 -4.22
N LEU A 81 2.89 -12.65 -5.37
CA LEU A 81 3.11 -11.20 -5.37
C LEU A 81 1.86 -10.50 -4.79
N PRO A 82 2.02 -9.56 -3.84
CA PRO A 82 0.89 -8.76 -3.38
C PRO A 82 0.30 -8.01 -4.57
N GLN A 83 -1.00 -8.16 -4.78
CA GLN A 83 -1.71 -7.34 -5.76
C GLN A 83 -1.88 -5.95 -5.17
N LEU A 84 -1.06 -5.01 -5.64
CA LEU A 84 -1.20 -3.61 -5.28
C LEU A 84 -2.42 -3.03 -6.01
N HIS A 85 -3.51 -2.83 -5.27
CA HIS A 85 -4.72 -2.23 -5.83
C HIS A 85 -4.46 -0.76 -6.21
N HIS A 86 -5.05 -0.31 -7.32
CA HIS A 86 -4.97 1.09 -7.75
C HIS A 86 -5.69 2.03 -6.76
N TRP A 87 -4.91 2.67 -5.89
CA TRP A 87 -5.36 3.63 -4.87
C TRP A 87 -5.73 5.04 -5.38
N SER A 88 -5.79 5.26 -6.70
CA SER A 88 -6.12 6.57 -7.31
C SER A 88 -7.48 7.10 -6.87
N GLN A 89 -8.31 6.18 -6.41
CA GLN A 89 -9.67 6.33 -5.97
C GLN A 89 -9.82 6.68 -4.48
N LEU A 90 -8.77 6.53 -3.68
CA LEU A 90 -8.78 6.90 -2.26
C LEU A 90 -8.52 8.39 -2.07
N ASP A 91 -9.09 8.98 -1.01
CA ASP A 91 -8.67 10.27 -0.50
C ASP A 91 -7.26 10.22 0.12
N ILE A 92 -6.71 11.38 0.47
CA ILE A 92 -5.35 11.51 1.01
C ILE A 92 -5.18 10.75 2.32
N SER A 93 -6.19 10.77 3.22
CA SER A 93 -6.17 10.06 4.50
C SER A 93 -6.06 8.55 4.30
N ASN A 94 -6.91 7.98 3.45
CA ASN A 94 -6.95 6.54 3.17
C ASN A 94 -5.69 6.06 2.43
N ARG A 95 -5.08 6.90 1.58
CA ARG A 95 -3.78 6.58 0.96
C ARG A 95 -2.67 6.50 1.98
N ARG A 96 -2.62 7.44 2.93
CA ARG A 96 -1.64 7.41 4.01
C ARG A 96 -1.82 6.16 4.87
N LEU A 97 -3.05 5.84 5.23
CA LEU A 97 -3.37 4.65 6.02
C LEU A 97 -2.99 3.34 5.29
N TYR A 98 -3.17 3.28 3.98
CA TYR A 98 -2.71 2.15 3.17
C TYR A 98 -1.18 2.01 3.15
N LEU A 99 -0.43 3.11 3.11
CA LEU A 99 1.03 3.06 3.25
C LEU A 99 1.47 2.53 4.62
N GLU A 100 0.79 2.96 5.68
CA GLU A 100 1.06 2.48 7.04
C GLU A 100 0.76 0.98 7.17
N MET A 101 -0.33 0.49 6.57
CA MET A 101 -0.63 -0.94 6.46
C MET A 101 0.48 -1.71 5.75
N LEU A 102 0.97 -1.22 4.59
CA LEU A 102 2.05 -1.88 3.85
C LEU A 102 3.33 -1.96 4.70
N GLY A 103 3.61 -0.91 5.48
CA GLY A 103 4.79 -0.80 6.36
C GLY A 103 4.72 -1.63 7.64
N LEU A 104 3.60 -2.30 7.97
CA LEU A 104 3.51 -3.15 9.16
C LEU A 104 4.55 -4.30 9.17
N ARG A 105 4.99 -4.75 7.98
CA ARG A 105 6.01 -5.81 7.83
C ARG A 105 7.43 -5.38 8.14
N ASP A 106 7.75 -4.11 7.88
CA ASP A 106 9.13 -3.62 7.96
C ASP A 106 9.63 -3.51 9.41
N LEU A 107 8.73 -3.73 10.38
CA LEU A 107 8.96 -3.61 11.81
C LEU A 107 9.45 -4.89 12.50
N GLY A 108 9.39 -6.05 11.82
CA GLY A 108 9.94 -7.33 12.33
C GLY A 108 9.26 -7.93 13.58
N HIS A 109 8.33 -7.21 14.21
CA HIS A 109 7.54 -7.66 15.38
C HIS A 109 6.07 -7.27 15.21
N TRP A 110 5.28 -8.22 14.76
CA TRP A 110 3.86 -8.09 14.46
C TRP A 110 3.10 -9.24 15.11
N ASP A 111 1.89 -8.95 15.58
CA ASP A 111 1.00 -9.93 16.21
C ASP A 111 0.21 -10.64 15.09
N ASP A 112 0.67 -11.83 14.71
CA ASP A 112 0.09 -12.61 13.62
C ASP A 112 -1.36 -13.04 13.91
N GLU A 113 -1.71 -13.26 15.18
CA GLU A 113 -3.08 -13.58 15.57
C GLU A 113 -4.00 -12.38 15.30
N GLU A 114 -3.59 -11.18 15.69
CA GLU A 114 -4.39 -9.97 15.43
C GLU A 114 -4.55 -9.71 13.92
N LEU A 115 -3.51 -9.96 13.12
CA LEU A 115 -3.58 -9.84 11.66
C LEU A 115 -4.48 -10.90 11.03
N PHE A 116 -4.43 -12.14 11.53
CA PHE A 116 -5.29 -13.22 11.10
C PHE A 116 -6.77 -12.91 11.40
N GLN A 117 -7.08 -12.42 12.61
CA GLN A 117 -8.43 -11.99 12.98
C GLN A 117 -8.92 -10.86 12.08
N PHE A 118 -8.04 -9.91 11.76
CA PHE A 118 -8.36 -8.83 10.82
C PHE A 118 -8.60 -9.35 9.39
N GLU A 119 -7.83 -10.34 8.94
CA GLU A 119 -8.08 -11.03 7.68
C GLU A 119 -9.48 -11.66 7.65
N GLN A 120 -9.90 -12.35 8.71
CA GLN A 120 -11.24 -12.95 8.77
C GLN A 120 -12.34 -11.89 8.63
N TYR A 121 -12.19 -10.75 9.31
CA TYR A 121 -13.08 -9.60 9.15
C TYR A 121 -13.12 -9.09 7.70
N CYS A 122 -11.96 -8.97 7.03
CA CYS A 122 -11.92 -8.58 5.61
C CYS A 122 -12.60 -9.60 4.69
N LEU A 123 -12.45 -10.90 4.97
CA LEU A 123 -13.09 -11.97 4.20
C LEU A 123 -14.62 -11.94 4.33
N GLU A 124 -15.14 -11.67 5.54
CA GLU A 124 -16.58 -11.46 5.76
C GLU A 124 -17.09 -10.25 4.96
N VAL A 125 -16.28 -9.19 4.87
CA VAL A 125 -16.64 -7.97 4.12
C VAL A 125 -16.75 -8.20 2.62
N ILE A 126 -15.91 -9.05 2.02
CA ILE A 126 -15.90 -9.32 0.57
C ILE A 126 -16.72 -10.55 0.15
N GLY A 127 -16.97 -11.48 1.09
CA GLY A 127 -17.72 -12.72 0.86
C GLY A 127 -19.20 -12.65 1.25
N GLY A 128 -19.61 -11.57 1.92
CA GLY A 128 -21.00 -11.27 2.28
C GLY A 128 -21.81 -10.63 1.16
#